data_AF-A0A7W5C3R6-F1
#
_entry.id   AF-A0A7W5C3R6-F1
#
_cell.length_a   1.000
_cell.length_b   1.000
_cell.length_c   1.000
_cell.angle_alpha   90.00
_cell.angle_beta   90.00
_cell.angle_gamma   90.00
#
_symmetry.space_group_name_H-M   'P 1'
#
loop_
_entity.id
_entity.type
_entity.pdbx_description
1 polymer ?
#
loop_
_entity_poly.entity_id
_entity_poly.type
_entity_poly.pdbx_seq_one_letter_code
_entity_poly.pdbx_strand_id
1 'polypeptide(L)'
;MSSVKKRFMGLLLTLALVITIIPVTAATAAAAAINVTVDGKKVSFAVAPQTINGRTLVPYRTIAETLGGAVKYDEKAKKATITKGSQKVELTLGSKTAKINGASVALDAAPANVKGSVLVPLRFVGESLGVWVNWNAKTSTAALETKKTFKHALGTTTLNSVPKRVVILFNGGVDISVLLGVKPVGAVESYVQQPFYEYIRSGLIGTKTLGDETQPNVEAIVGLKPDLIIATKDRHEKIYDQLKAIAPTIVTKDLTDWQDNLDVAASVLNKEEIAAKFMADWKVKVADFKSKLAAKDKGAEISIIRINPNGSARAYNTGFAYKIFQELGFATPKAQLATKQEIINVTSKEQVSLLDGDYIFDFTTDWDGDGAIFKYQKEWTDSPLWKNLDAVKNKKYYKVNAVSWNLSGGAMAAKLMLDDLYFYFDLN
;
A
#
# COMPACT_ATOMS: atom_id res chain seq x y z
N MET A 1 14.14 95.13 1.17
CA MET A 1 14.69 95.49 -0.15
C MET A 1 16.18 95.76 -0.02
N SER A 2 17.03 94.82 -0.44
CA SER A 2 18.45 94.97 -0.84
C SER A 2 18.93 93.56 -1.24
N SER A 3 19.28 93.26 -2.49
CA SER A 3 20.63 93.37 -3.10
C SER A 3 21.70 92.66 -2.23
N VAL A 4 22.53 91.71 -2.70
CA VAL A 4 23.60 91.85 -3.72
C VAL A 4 24.26 90.47 -3.97
N LYS A 5 24.42 90.13 -5.26
CA LYS A 5 25.53 89.46 -6.00
C LYS A 5 26.61 88.56 -5.31
N LYS A 6 26.83 87.42 -5.99
CA LYS A 6 28.09 86.86 -6.57
C LYS A 6 29.00 85.86 -5.79
N ARG A 7 29.20 84.71 -6.48
CA ARG A 7 30.46 83.99 -6.84
C ARG A 7 31.08 82.94 -5.89
N PHE A 8 31.16 81.72 -6.45
CA PHE A 8 32.27 80.74 -6.52
C PHE A 8 32.88 80.08 -5.27
N MET A 9 32.90 78.74 -5.37
CA MET A 9 33.99 77.80 -5.03
C MET A 9 34.08 77.21 -3.60
N GLY A 10 33.69 75.94 -3.51
CA GLY A 10 34.47 74.85 -2.89
C GLY A 10 34.53 74.75 -1.36
N LEU A 11 33.87 73.73 -0.80
CA LEU A 11 34.51 72.89 0.22
C LEU A 11 33.82 71.52 0.33
N LEU A 12 34.63 70.46 0.29
CA LEU A 12 34.28 69.09 0.62
C LEU A 12 33.86 68.96 2.08
N LEU A 13 32.84 68.14 2.35
CA LEU A 13 32.66 67.47 3.64
C LEU A 13 32.12 66.05 3.41
N THR A 14 33.06 65.11 3.48
CA THR A 14 32.87 63.66 3.45
C THR A 14 32.21 63.19 4.74
N LEU A 15 31.02 62.61 4.66
CA LEU A 15 30.41 61.84 5.75
C LEU A 15 30.63 60.35 5.47
N ALA A 16 31.64 59.77 6.13
CA ALA A 16 31.89 58.33 6.11
C ALA A 16 30.89 57.63 7.04
N LEU A 17 29.89 56.97 6.47
CA LEU A 17 29.08 55.98 7.18
C LEU A 17 29.75 54.61 7.02
N VAL A 18 30.39 54.15 8.09
CA VAL A 18 31.00 52.82 8.19
C VAL A 18 29.88 51.77 8.19
N ILE A 19 29.64 51.12 7.05
CA ILE A 19 28.85 49.90 6.97
C ILE A 19 29.77 48.76 7.40
N THR A 20 29.62 48.30 8.64
CA THR A 20 30.19 47.03 9.08
C THR A 20 29.47 45.90 8.37
N ILE A 21 30.06 45.42 7.26
CA ILE A 21 29.66 44.17 6.62
C ILE A 21 30.05 43.05 7.60
N ILE A 22 29.11 42.60 8.43
CA ILE A 22 29.26 41.34 9.14
C ILE A 22 29.10 40.25 8.06
N PRO A 23 30.15 39.47 7.74
CA PRO A 23 29.98 38.35 6.84
C PRO A 23 29.05 37.36 7.54
N VAL A 24 27.82 37.24 7.05
CA VAL A 24 26.93 36.12 7.39
C VAL A 24 27.57 34.89 6.77
N THR A 25 28.45 34.24 7.52
CA THR A 25 28.86 32.88 7.22
C THR A 25 27.62 32.02 7.40
N ALA A 26 26.99 31.67 6.28
CA ALA A 26 26.01 30.58 6.27
C ALA A 26 26.75 29.33 6.75
N ALA A 27 26.58 28.99 8.03
CA ALA A 27 27.05 27.74 8.58
C ALA A 27 26.39 26.63 7.75
N THR A 28 27.17 25.97 6.90
CA THR A 28 26.73 24.76 6.24
C THR A 28 26.50 23.75 7.35
N ALA A 29 25.23 23.39 7.58
CA ALA A 29 24.88 22.35 8.53
C ALA A 29 25.65 21.09 8.12
N ALA A 30 26.56 20.62 8.97
CA ALA A 30 27.27 19.38 8.74
C ALA A 30 26.24 18.27 8.54
N ALA A 31 26.36 17.51 7.44
CA ALA A 31 25.48 16.40 7.17
C ALA A 31 25.48 15.46 8.38
N ALA A 32 24.30 15.16 8.93
CA ALA A 32 24.16 14.33 10.11
C ALA A 32 24.87 12.99 9.91
N ALA A 33 25.66 12.56 10.89
CA ALA A 33 26.34 11.28 10.84
C ALA A 33 25.30 10.15 10.76
N ILE A 34 25.44 9.29 9.75
CA ILE A 34 24.53 8.16 9.53
C ILE A 34 24.81 7.10 10.60
N ASN A 35 23.78 6.73 11.34
CA ASN A 35 23.82 5.61 12.28
C ASN A 35 23.30 4.35 11.60
N VAL A 36 23.92 3.20 11.88
CA VAL A 36 23.42 1.89 11.45
C VAL A 36 23.27 1.02 12.68
N THR A 37 22.12 0.35 12.81
CA THR A 37 21.87 -0.63 13.86
C THR A 37 21.48 -1.98 13.27
N VAL A 38 21.85 -3.06 13.93
CA VAL A 38 21.34 -4.41 13.67
C VAL A 38 20.72 -4.92 14.97
N ASP A 39 19.43 -5.22 14.95
CA ASP A 39 18.64 -5.64 16.12
C ASP A 39 18.81 -4.69 17.31
N GLY A 40 18.76 -3.38 17.03
CA GLY A 40 18.92 -2.31 18.02
C GLY A 40 20.36 -2.04 18.45
N LYS A 41 21.34 -2.86 18.08
CA LYS A 41 22.75 -2.67 18.42
C LYS A 41 23.46 -1.83 17.36
N LYS A 42 24.17 -0.78 17.80
CA LYS A 42 24.95 0.08 16.89
C LYS A 42 26.10 -0.69 16.23
N VAL A 43 26.23 -0.54 14.91
CA VAL A 43 27.36 -1.08 14.14
C VAL A 43 28.46 -0.03 14.05
N SER A 44 29.69 -0.41 14.37
CA SER A 44 30.87 0.44 14.21
C SER A 44 31.54 0.16 12.87
N PHE A 45 31.90 1.21 12.14
CA PHE A 45 32.59 1.09 10.86
C PHE A 45 33.92 1.83 10.89
N ALA A 46 34.97 1.19 10.37
CA ALA A 46 36.27 1.83 10.19
C ALA A 46 36.21 2.99 9.17
N VAL A 47 35.38 2.84 8.14
CA VAL A 47 35.02 3.92 7.21
C VAL A 47 33.55 4.26 7.43
N ALA A 48 33.27 5.50 7.78
CA ALA A 48 31.91 5.94 8.09
C ALA A 48 30.95 5.69 6.91
N PRO A 49 29.69 5.28 7.19
CA PRO A 49 28.65 5.22 6.17
C PRO A 49 28.48 6.57 5.47
N GLN A 50 28.12 6.56 4.19
CA GLN A 50 27.95 7.76 3.38
C GLN A 50 26.64 7.75 2.61
N THR A 51 26.07 8.93 2.40
CA THR A 51 24.99 9.11 1.44
C THR A 51 25.59 9.40 0.07
N ILE A 52 25.35 8.52 -0.90
CA ILE A 52 25.76 8.71 -2.30
C ILE A 52 24.50 8.58 -3.17
N ASN A 53 24.18 9.62 -3.94
CA ASN A 53 22.96 9.70 -4.76
C ASN A 53 21.67 9.42 -3.97
N GLY A 54 21.56 9.97 -2.75
CA GLY A 54 20.40 9.76 -1.88
C GLY A 54 20.31 8.36 -1.26
N ARG A 55 21.32 7.50 -1.43
CA ARG A 55 21.35 6.15 -0.86
C ARG A 55 22.45 6.03 0.20
N THR A 56 22.11 5.38 1.31
CA THR A 56 23.07 5.03 2.35
C THR A 56 23.94 3.87 1.89
N LEU A 57 25.24 4.10 1.77
CA LEU A 57 26.24 3.08 1.52
C LEU A 57 27.08 2.82 2.76
N VAL A 58 27.41 1.54 2.98
CA VAL A 58 28.19 1.06 4.12
C VAL A 58 29.32 0.15 3.67
N PRO A 59 30.42 0.02 4.42
CA PRO A 59 31.43 -1.01 4.18
C PRO A 59 30.82 -2.41 4.11
N TYR A 60 30.96 -3.07 2.95
CA TYR A 60 30.28 -4.34 2.66
C TYR A 60 30.64 -5.46 3.64
N ARG A 61 31.92 -5.55 4.03
CA ARG A 61 32.44 -6.59 4.92
C ARG A 61 31.78 -6.51 6.29
N THR A 62 31.85 -5.35 6.92
CA THR A 62 31.32 -5.13 8.27
C THR A 62 29.83 -5.46 8.33
N ILE A 63 29.04 -4.96 7.38
CA ILE A 63 27.60 -5.23 7.41
C ILE A 63 27.27 -6.69 7.12
N ALA A 64 27.96 -7.32 6.16
CA ALA A 64 27.75 -8.72 5.83
C ALA A 64 28.08 -9.65 7.01
N GLU A 65 29.26 -9.47 7.61
CA GLU A 65 29.71 -10.25 8.77
C GLU A 65 28.80 -10.03 9.98
N THR A 66 28.35 -8.79 10.23
CA THR A 66 27.37 -8.48 11.30
C THR A 66 26.04 -9.21 11.08
N LEU A 67 25.62 -9.36 9.83
CA LEU A 67 24.41 -10.11 9.46
C LEU A 67 24.63 -11.63 9.38
N GLY A 68 25.81 -12.13 9.76
CA GLY A 68 26.17 -13.55 9.75
C GLY A 68 26.53 -14.10 8.36
N GLY A 69 26.87 -13.24 7.40
CA GLY A 69 27.34 -13.61 6.07
C GLY A 69 28.87 -13.68 6.00
N ALA A 70 29.38 -14.61 5.19
CA ALA A 70 30.79 -14.65 4.82
C ALA A 70 31.03 -13.76 3.59
N VAL A 71 32.25 -13.21 3.48
CA VAL A 71 32.61 -12.34 2.36
C VAL A 71 33.89 -12.75 1.65
N LYS A 72 33.92 -12.54 0.33
CA LYS A 72 35.11 -12.66 -0.51
C LYS A 72 35.20 -11.44 -1.42
N TYR A 73 36.41 -10.90 -1.58
CA TYR A 73 36.68 -9.85 -2.55
C TYR A 73 37.65 -10.36 -3.62
N ASP A 74 37.32 -10.09 -4.87
CA ASP A 74 38.18 -10.34 -6.02
C ASP A 74 38.69 -8.99 -6.53
N GLU A 75 39.98 -8.71 -6.30
CA GLU A 75 40.64 -7.48 -6.69
C GLU A 75 40.65 -7.27 -8.22
N LYS A 76 40.87 -8.34 -9.00
CA LYS A 76 40.95 -8.26 -10.46
C LYS A 76 39.59 -7.96 -11.05
N ALA A 77 38.55 -8.63 -10.55
CA ALA A 77 37.17 -8.41 -10.98
C ALA A 77 36.52 -7.20 -10.30
N LYS A 78 37.19 -6.56 -9.32
CA LYS A 78 36.65 -5.50 -8.44
C LYS A 78 35.29 -5.88 -7.85
N LYS A 79 35.18 -7.13 -7.39
CA LYS A 79 33.90 -7.77 -7.06
C LYS A 79 33.86 -8.26 -5.63
N ALA A 80 32.89 -7.76 -4.86
CA ALA A 80 32.52 -8.28 -3.56
C ALA A 80 31.47 -9.38 -3.71
N THR A 81 31.67 -10.50 -3.02
CA THR A 81 30.74 -11.62 -2.91
C THR A 81 30.38 -11.81 -1.44
N ILE A 82 29.08 -11.83 -1.14
CA ILE A 82 28.53 -12.10 0.18
C ILE A 82 27.74 -13.41 0.12
N THR A 83 27.96 -14.32 1.07
CA THR A 83 27.25 -15.60 1.16
C THR A 83 26.65 -15.79 2.56
N LYS A 84 25.34 -16.07 2.64
CA LYS A 84 24.63 -16.38 3.89
C LYS A 84 23.60 -17.47 3.63
N GLY A 85 23.80 -18.65 4.21
CA GLY A 85 22.97 -19.83 3.91
C GLY A 85 22.98 -20.12 2.39
N SER A 86 21.80 -20.15 1.77
CA SER A 86 21.65 -20.33 0.32
C SER A 86 21.78 -19.04 -0.50
N GLN A 87 21.85 -17.87 0.14
CA GLN A 87 21.94 -16.60 -0.58
C GLN A 87 23.38 -16.27 -0.94
N LYS A 88 23.59 -15.93 -2.21
CA LYS A 88 24.84 -15.40 -2.76
C LYS A 88 24.56 -14.05 -3.44
N VAL A 89 25.20 -12.99 -2.94
CA VAL A 89 25.08 -11.63 -3.46
C VAL A 89 26.42 -11.20 -4.04
N GLU A 90 26.45 -10.83 -5.32
CA GLU A 90 27.66 -10.38 -6.01
C GLU A 90 27.50 -8.92 -6.45
N LEU A 91 28.42 -8.07 -6.00
CA LEU A 91 28.43 -6.62 -6.20
C LEU A 91 29.75 -6.23 -6.85
N THR A 92 29.70 -5.56 -8.00
CA THR A 92 30.89 -5.11 -8.73
C THR A 92 31.06 -3.61 -8.56
N LEU A 93 32.27 -3.16 -8.25
CA LEU A 93 32.60 -1.75 -8.06
C LEU A 93 32.21 -0.92 -9.28
N GLY A 94 31.47 0.18 -9.07
CA GLY A 94 31.01 1.08 -10.14
C GLY A 94 29.85 0.55 -10.99
N SER A 95 29.43 -0.71 -10.82
CA SER A 95 28.30 -1.28 -11.55
C SER A 95 26.97 -0.95 -10.88
N LYS A 96 25.96 -0.55 -11.68
CA LYS A 96 24.54 -0.48 -11.25
C LYS A 96 23.80 -1.81 -11.36
N THR A 97 24.51 -2.89 -11.63
CA THR A 97 23.96 -4.25 -11.69
C THR A 97 24.71 -5.14 -10.71
N ALA A 98 23.95 -5.84 -9.87
CA ALA A 98 24.40 -6.90 -8.98
C ALA A 98 23.86 -8.26 -9.45
N LYS A 99 24.31 -9.35 -8.83
CA LYS A 99 23.68 -10.67 -8.98
C LYS A 99 23.24 -11.22 -7.64
N ILE A 100 22.03 -11.79 -7.60
CA ILE A 100 21.53 -12.58 -6.47
C ILE A 100 21.32 -14.00 -6.99
N ASN A 101 22.05 -14.97 -6.43
CA ASN A 101 22.01 -16.37 -6.85
C ASN A 101 22.17 -16.56 -8.37
N GLY A 102 22.99 -15.70 -9.01
CA GLY A 102 23.25 -15.72 -10.45
C GLY A 102 22.31 -14.83 -11.28
N ALA A 103 21.11 -14.49 -10.79
CA ALA A 103 20.19 -13.61 -11.50
C ALA A 103 20.60 -12.13 -11.36
N SER A 104 20.59 -11.38 -12.45
CA SER A 104 20.93 -9.96 -12.48
C SER A 104 19.83 -9.10 -11.84
N VAL A 105 20.24 -8.15 -11.00
CA VAL A 105 19.35 -7.20 -10.31
C VAL A 105 19.92 -5.80 -10.40
N ALA A 106 19.08 -4.82 -10.69
CA ALA A 106 19.47 -3.41 -10.74
C ALA A 106 19.72 -2.84 -9.33
N LEU A 107 20.65 -1.90 -9.23
CA LEU A 107 20.98 -1.17 -8.02
C LEU A 107 20.62 0.31 -8.17
N ASP A 108 20.01 0.86 -7.13
CA ASP A 108 19.72 2.30 -7.06
C ASP A 108 21.00 3.15 -6.92
N ALA A 109 22.07 2.55 -6.37
CA ALA A 109 23.40 3.15 -6.30
C ALA A 109 24.48 2.08 -6.56
N ALA A 110 25.49 2.43 -7.34
CA ALA A 110 26.61 1.54 -7.59
C ALA A 110 27.51 1.45 -6.35
N PRO A 111 28.14 0.29 -6.07
CA PRO A 111 29.19 0.21 -5.07
C PRO A 111 30.32 1.20 -5.39
N ALA A 112 30.87 1.83 -4.35
CA ALA A 112 31.88 2.87 -4.48
C ALA A 112 33.11 2.56 -3.62
N ASN A 113 34.29 3.02 -4.03
CA ASN A 113 35.49 2.92 -3.21
C ASN A 113 35.69 4.25 -2.49
N VAL A 114 35.69 4.20 -1.15
CA VAL A 114 35.90 5.37 -0.31
C VAL A 114 37.03 5.05 0.66
N LYS A 115 38.15 5.75 0.52
CA LYS A 115 39.35 5.58 1.36
C LYS A 115 39.83 4.12 1.44
N GLY A 116 39.79 3.40 0.32
CA GLY A 116 40.20 1.99 0.23
C GLY A 116 39.14 0.98 0.70
N SER A 117 37.98 1.42 1.19
CA SER A 117 36.88 0.55 1.57
C SER A 117 35.80 0.53 0.49
N VAL A 118 35.33 -0.67 0.14
CA VAL A 118 34.20 -0.84 -0.79
C VAL A 118 32.90 -0.64 -0.03
N LEU A 119 32.22 0.44 -0.37
CA LEU A 119 30.92 0.82 0.15
C LEU A 119 29.82 0.29 -0.78
N VAL A 120 28.80 -0.34 -0.20
CA VAL A 120 27.68 -0.96 -0.93
C VAL A 120 26.34 -0.43 -0.41
N PRO A 121 25.28 -0.39 -1.25
CA PRO A 121 23.97 0.09 -0.80
C PRO A 121 23.43 -0.78 0.33
N LEU A 122 23.24 -0.17 1.51
CA LEU A 122 22.88 -0.89 2.73
C LEU A 122 21.58 -1.67 2.57
N ARG A 123 20.55 -1.01 2.02
CA ARG A 123 19.24 -1.61 1.80
C ARG A 123 19.31 -2.82 0.89
N PHE A 124 19.97 -2.70 -0.26
CA PHE A 124 20.13 -3.81 -1.19
C PHE A 124 20.77 -5.02 -0.53
N VAL A 125 21.85 -4.81 0.24
CA VAL A 125 22.51 -5.91 0.95
C VAL A 125 21.62 -6.50 2.03
N GLY A 126 20.99 -5.68 2.88
CA GLY A 126 20.08 -6.15 3.92
C GLY A 126 18.93 -6.97 3.36
N GLU A 127 18.20 -6.43 2.38
CA GLU A 127 17.05 -7.11 1.77
C GLU A 127 17.46 -8.40 1.03
N SER A 128 18.61 -8.38 0.33
CA SER A 128 19.14 -9.59 -0.32
C SER A 128 19.47 -10.69 0.70
N LEU A 129 19.87 -10.30 1.92
CA LEU A 129 20.14 -11.20 3.04
C LEU A 129 18.90 -11.51 3.89
N GLY A 130 17.72 -11.04 3.47
CA GLY A 130 16.43 -11.36 4.06
C GLY A 130 16.10 -10.62 5.34
N VAL A 131 16.67 -9.44 5.58
CA VAL A 131 16.39 -8.63 6.78
C VAL A 131 15.56 -7.39 6.44
N TRP A 132 14.74 -6.93 7.38
CA TRP A 132 14.02 -5.66 7.21
C TRP A 132 15.02 -4.52 7.30
N VAL A 133 14.83 -3.48 6.47
CA VAL A 133 15.70 -2.29 6.48
C VAL A 133 14.84 -1.04 6.53
N ASN A 134 14.82 -0.38 7.68
CA ASN A 134 14.07 0.84 7.88
C ASN A 134 14.98 2.07 8.02
N TRP A 135 14.55 3.21 7.48
CA TRP A 135 15.24 4.49 7.63
C TRP A 135 14.45 5.42 8.55
N ASN A 136 15.07 5.82 9.65
CA ASN A 136 14.56 6.89 10.50
C ASN A 136 15.25 8.21 10.13
N ALA A 137 14.53 9.08 9.42
CA ALA A 137 15.03 10.37 8.98
C ALA A 137 15.32 11.32 10.16
N LYS A 138 14.56 11.27 11.26
CA LYS A 138 14.75 12.15 12.42
C LYS A 138 16.07 11.89 13.12
N THR A 139 16.49 10.63 13.18
CA THR A 139 17.73 10.22 13.85
C THR A 139 18.85 9.84 12.87
N SER A 140 18.64 10.05 11.56
CA SER A 140 19.55 9.61 10.50
C SER A 140 20.03 8.16 10.70
N THR A 141 19.11 7.27 11.06
CA THR A 141 19.42 5.89 11.45
C THR A 141 18.85 4.89 10.45
N ALA A 142 19.71 4.04 9.89
CA ALA A 142 19.30 2.84 9.18
C ALA A 142 19.26 1.66 10.15
N ALA A 143 18.06 1.16 10.45
CA ALA A 143 17.85 0.02 11.32
C ALA A 143 17.63 -1.24 10.48
N LEU A 144 18.43 -2.28 10.77
CA LEU A 144 18.28 -3.60 10.21
C LEU A 144 17.74 -4.52 11.29
N GLU A 145 16.70 -5.28 10.97
CA GLU A 145 16.08 -6.22 11.90
C GLU A 145 16.19 -7.62 11.30
N THR A 146 16.89 -8.52 12.00
CA THR A 146 17.02 -9.92 11.58
C THR A 146 15.80 -10.73 11.99
N LYS A 147 15.03 -10.23 12.96
CA LYS A 147 13.75 -10.78 13.40
C LYS A 147 12.80 -9.65 13.73
N LYS A 148 11.51 -9.84 13.46
CA LYS A 148 10.46 -8.86 13.77
C LYS A 148 9.22 -9.58 14.29
N THR A 149 8.68 -9.09 15.40
CA THR A 149 7.45 -9.60 16.00
C THR A 149 6.29 -8.71 15.58
N PHE A 150 5.28 -9.31 14.97
CA PHE A 150 4.09 -8.64 14.49
C PHE A 150 2.92 -8.99 15.41
N LYS A 151 2.24 -7.98 15.92
CA LYS A 151 0.93 -8.13 16.53
C LYS A 151 -0.13 -8.13 15.43
N HIS A 152 -1.06 -9.06 15.51
CA HIS A 152 -2.13 -9.22 14.53
C HIS A 152 -3.42 -9.64 15.24
N ALA A 153 -4.52 -9.80 14.51
CA ALA A 153 -5.87 -9.92 15.08
C ALA A 153 -6.09 -11.12 16.02
N LEU A 154 -5.26 -12.16 15.88
CA LEU A 154 -5.32 -13.42 16.66
C LEU A 154 -4.05 -13.71 17.48
N GLY A 155 -3.20 -12.70 17.71
CA GLY A 155 -2.05 -12.82 18.61
C GLY A 155 -0.78 -12.15 18.10
N THR A 156 0.35 -12.81 18.30
CA THR A 156 1.66 -12.34 17.87
C THR A 156 2.39 -13.44 17.10
N THR A 157 3.11 -13.03 16.06
CA THR A 157 3.93 -13.91 15.24
C THR A 157 5.30 -13.29 15.05
N THR A 158 6.35 -14.04 15.35
CA THR A 158 7.74 -13.61 15.13
C THR A 158 8.26 -14.22 13.84
N LEU A 159 8.73 -13.37 12.95
CA LEU A 159 9.38 -13.75 11.70
C LEU A 159 10.89 -13.56 11.85
N ASN A 160 11.68 -14.54 11.40
CA ASN A 160 13.15 -14.54 11.50
C ASN A 160 13.85 -14.12 10.19
N SER A 161 13.06 -13.70 9.21
CA SER A 161 13.49 -13.12 7.95
C SER A 161 12.29 -12.53 7.22
N VAL A 162 12.52 -11.60 6.30
CA VAL A 162 11.51 -11.15 5.34
C VAL A 162 11.01 -12.35 4.53
N PRO A 163 9.70 -12.68 4.54
CA PRO A 163 9.17 -13.85 3.85
C PRO A 163 9.32 -13.79 2.34
N LYS A 164 9.58 -14.94 1.69
CA LYS A 164 9.75 -15.08 0.24
C LYS A 164 8.74 -16.03 -0.41
N ARG A 165 8.12 -16.91 0.37
CA ARG A 165 7.14 -17.93 -0.06
C ARG A 165 5.81 -17.70 0.65
N VAL A 166 5.10 -16.67 0.21
CA VAL A 166 3.88 -16.19 0.85
C VAL A 166 2.65 -16.88 0.29
N VAL A 167 1.76 -17.32 1.18
CA VAL A 167 0.39 -17.72 0.86
C VAL A 167 -0.58 -16.64 1.32
N ILE A 168 -1.61 -16.33 0.51
CA ILE A 168 -2.59 -15.29 0.81
C ILE A 168 -4.00 -15.84 0.70
N LEU A 169 -4.79 -15.69 1.76
CA LEU A 169 -6.06 -16.39 1.90
C LEU A 169 -7.31 -15.52 1.73
N PHE A 170 -7.19 -14.28 1.29
CA PHE A 170 -8.34 -13.43 0.98
C PHE A 170 -8.06 -12.48 -0.17
N ASN A 171 -9.08 -12.17 -0.97
CA ASN A 171 -8.98 -11.45 -2.23
C ASN A 171 -8.34 -10.06 -2.09
N GLY A 172 -8.69 -9.32 -1.04
CA GLY A 172 -8.09 -8.00 -0.77
C GLY A 172 -6.58 -8.08 -0.54
N GLY A 173 -6.11 -9.15 0.11
CA GLY A 173 -4.69 -9.43 0.28
C GLY A 173 -4.01 -9.83 -1.04
N VAL A 174 -4.71 -10.53 -1.94
CA VAL A 174 -4.18 -10.91 -3.25
C VAL A 174 -3.94 -9.67 -4.10
N ASP A 175 -4.93 -8.76 -4.17
CA ASP A 175 -4.80 -7.42 -4.78
C ASP A 175 -3.58 -6.67 -4.22
N ILE A 176 -3.50 -6.55 -2.89
CA ILE A 176 -2.41 -5.85 -2.22
C ILE A 176 -1.05 -6.49 -2.53
N SER A 177 -0.96 -7.80 -2.63
CA SER A 177 0.31 -8.47 -2.95
C SER A 177 0.83 -8.09 -4.34
N VAL A 178 -0.07 -7.97 -5.32
CA VAL A 178 0.27 -7.54 -6.67
C VAL A 178 0.73 -6.08 -6.67
N LEU A 179 0.04 -5.19 -5.94
CA LEU A 179 0.48 -3.81 -5.74
C LEU A 179 1.90 -3.74 -5.16
N LEU A 180 2.20 -4.56 -4.16
CA LEU A 180 3.50 -4.60 -3.48
C LEU A 180 4.60 -5.32 -4.28
N GLY A 181 4.27 -5.82 -5.49
CA GLY A 181 5.20 -6.57 -6.34
C GLY A 181 5.62 -7.92 -5.75
N VAL A 182 4.76 -8.51 -4.92
CA VAL A 182 4.98 -9.82 -4.29
C VAL A 182 4.04 -10.82 -4.94
N LYS A 183 4.59 -11.74 -5.73
CA LYS A 183 3.83 -12.85 -6.28
C LYS A 183 3.71 -13.98 -5.25
N PRO A 184 2.52 -14.27 -4.71
CA PRO A 184 2.35 -15.36 -3.75
C PRO A 184 2.60 -16.72 -4.42
N VAL A 185 3.10 -17.69 -3.64
CA VAL A 185 3.24 -19.09 -4.10
C VAL A 185 1.89 -19.80 -4.16
N GLY A 186 0.92 -19.34 -3.36
CA GLY A 186 -0.47 -19.77 -3.43
C GLY A 186 -1.44 -18.69 -2.97
N ALA A 187 -2.62 -18.65 -3.58
CA ALA A 187 -3.68 -17.71 -3.25
C ALA A 187 -5.06 -18.35 -3.40
N VAL A 188 -6.04 -17.88 -2.63
CA VAL A 188 -7.46 -18.25 -2.85
C VAL A 188 -7.98 -17.68 -4.16
N GLU A 189 -9.01 -18.33 -4.70
CA GLU A 189 -9.62 -17.96 -5.97
C GLU A 189 -10.53 -16.74 -5.83
N SER A 190 -10.67 -16.00 -6.93
CA SER A 190 -11.62 -14.90 -7.01
C SER A 190 -13.06 -15.38 -7.08
N TYR A 191 -13.98 -14.63 -6.47
CA TYR A 191 -15.41 -14.99 -6.45
C TYR A 191 -16.04 -15.02 -7.85
N VAL A 192 -15.56 -14.15 -8.74
CA VAL A 192 -15.88 -14.15 -10.18
C VAL A 192 -14.58 -14.03 -10.97
N GLN A 193 -14.64 -14.24 -12.29
CA GLN A 193 -13.45 -14.17 -13.14
C GLN A 193 -12.31 -15.10 -12.68
N GLN A 194 -12.65 -16.32 -12.24
CA GLN A 194 -11.68 -17.29 -11.77
C GLN A 194 -10.56 -17.56 -12.80
N PRO A 195 -9.34 -17.93 -12.34
CA PRO A 195 -8.97 -18.11 -10.93
C PRO A 195 -8.64 -16.82 -10.19
N PHE A 196 -8.30 -15.75 -10.91
CA PHE A 196 -8.00 -14.43 -10.33
C PHE A 196 -8.63 -13.34 -11.19
N TYR A 197 -9.11 -12.27 -10.54
CA TYR A 197 -9.69 -11.11 -11.23
C TYR A 197 -8.79 -10.61 -12.35
N GLU A 198 -9.42 -10.22 -13.46
CA GLU A 198 -8.71 -9.93 -14.72
C GLU A 198 -7.65 -8.85 -14.57
N TYR A 199 -7.94 -7.80 -13.80
CA TYR A 199 -7.09 -6.63 -13.64
C TYR A 199 -5.78 -6.91 -12.87
N ILE A 200 -5.69 -8.01 -12.11
CA ILE A 200 -4.47 -8.43 -11.36
C ILE A 200 -3.86 -9.74 -11.87
N ARG A 201 -4.57 -10.46 -12.77
CA ARG A 201 -4.21 -11.82 -13.19
C ARG A 201 -2.80 -11.94 -13.75
N SER A 202 -2.33 -10.93 -14.49
CA SER A 202 -0.98 -10.93 -15.07
C SER A 202 0.13 -10.98 -14.01
N GLY A 203 -0.09 -10.37 -12.84
CA GLY A 203 0.84 -10.41 -11.70
C GLY A 203 0.91 -11.77 -10.98
N LEU A 204 -0.04 -12.66 -11.26
CA LEU A 204 -0.25 -13.92 -10.55
C LEU A 204 0.08 -15.16 -11.40
N ILE A 205 0.71 -14.98 -12.57
CA ILE A 205 1.11 -16.11 -13.43
C ILE A 205 2.05 -17.04 -12.66
N GLY A 206 1.61 -18.29 -12.49
CA GLY A 206 2.32 -19.34 -11.76
C GLY A 206 1.98 -19.45 -10.27
N THR A 207 1.08 -18.61 -9.73
CA THR A 207 0.53 -18.77 -8.38
C THR A 207 -0.43 -19.96 -8.35
N LYS A 208 -0.30 -20.83 -7.36
CA LYS A 208 -1.20 -21.98 -7.17
C LYS A 208 -2.54 -21.53 -6.57
N THR A 209 -3.65 -21.97 -7.13
CA THR A 209 -4.95 -21.73 -6.51
C THR A 209 -5.17 -22.63 -5.30
N LEU A 210 -5.78 -22.08 -4.27
CA LEU A 210 -6.02 -22.72 -2.98
C LEU A 210 -7.52 -22.96 -2.72
N GLY A 211 -8.36 -22.86 -3.75
CA GLY A 211 -9.81 -22.96 -3.62
C GLY A 211 -10.44 -21.68 -3.07
N ASP A 212 -11.64 -21.82 -2.51
CA ASP A 212 -12.50 -20.71 -2.10
C ASP A 212 -11.94 -19.94 -0.89
N GLU A 213 -12.18 -18.63 -0.85
CA GLU A 213 -11.76 -17.75 0.26
C GLU A 213 -12.39 -18.13 1.61
N THR A 214 -13.61 -18.68 1.62
CA THR A 214 -14.29 -19.09 2.86
C THR A 214 -13.84 -20.47 3.34
N GLN A 215 -13.27 -21.29 2.46
CA GLN A 215 -12.81 -22.63 2.77
C GLN A 215 -11.56 -23.01 1.94
N PRO A 216 -10.39 -22.43 2.24
CA PRO A 216 -9.18 -22.73 1.52
C PRO A 216 -8.72 -24.18 1.74
N ASN A 217 -8.09 -24.77 0.72
CA ASN A 217 -7.53 -26.11 0.75
C ASN A 217 -6.23 -26.13 1.59
N VAL A 218 -6.36 -26.51 2.86
CA VAL A 218 -5.26 -26.57 3.83
C VAL A 218 -4.16 -27.54 3.40
N GLU A 219 -4.49 -28.67 2.78
CA GLU A 219 -3.50 -29.64 2.29
C GLU A 219 -2.64 -29.06 1.16
N ALA A 220 -3.26 -28.32 0.25
CA ALA A 220 -2.54 -27.62 -0.82
C ALA A 220 -1.57 -26.57 -0.23
N ILE A 221 -1.96 -25.89 0.85
CA ILE A 221 -1.09 -24.94 1.56
C ILE A 221 0.15 -25.67 2.13
N VAL A 222 -0.03 -26.84 2.77
CA VAL A 222 1.09 -27.66 3.27
C VAL A 222 2.06 -28.01 2.13
N GLY A 223 1.55 -28.44 0.98
CA GLY A 223 2.36 -28.82 -0.18
C GLY A 223 3.22 -27.69 -0.73
N LEU A 224 2.82 -26.43 -0.54
CA LEU A 224 3.57 -25.26 -0.99
C LEU A 224 4.76 -24.90 -0.10
N LYS A 225 4.84 -25.43 1.12
CA LYS A 225 5.87 -25.10 2.12
C LYS A 225 6.07 -23.57 2.24
N PRO A 226 5.03 -22.81 2.62
CA PRO A 226 5.13 -21.36 2.77
C PRO A 226 6.05 -20.99 3.95
N ASP A 227 6.67 -19.82 3.87
CA ASP A 227 7.37 -19.20 5.00
C ASP A 227 6.54 -18.09 5.67
N LEU A 228 5.36 -17.79 5.10
CA LEU A 228 4.33 -16.92 5.66
C LEU A 228 2.95 -17.29 5.09
N ILE A 229 1.93 -17.26 5.94
CA ILE A 229 0.52 -17.21 5.54
C ILE A 229 -0.06 -15.86 5.97
N ILE A 230 -0.71 -15.16 5.05
CA ILE A 230 -1.51 -13.96 5.34
C ILE A 230 -2.99 -14.34 5.25
N ALA A 231 -3.67 -14.26 6.37
CA ALA A 231 -5.09 -14.58 6.52
C ALA A 231 -5.86 -13.37 7.06
N THR A 232 -7.17 -13.49 7.14
CA THR A 232 -8.06 -12.53 7.80
C THR A 232 -8.91 -13.22 8.85
N LYS A 233 -9.23 -12.50 9.94
CA LYS A 233 -10.05 -13.02 11.03
C LYS A 233 -11.45 -13.42 10.55
N ASP A 234 -12.08 -12.59 9.73
CA ASP A 234 -13.47 -12.76 9.22
C ASP A 234 -13.72 -14.08 8.49
N ARG A 235 -12.66 -14.73 7.99
CA ARG A 235 -12.73 -15.97 7.21
C ARG A 235 -12.04 -17.14 7.90
N HIS A 236 -10.90 -16.88 8.54
CA HIS A 236 -9.96 -17.94 8.90
C HIS A 236 -9.78 -18.13 10.41
N GLU A 237 -10.51 -17.42 11.26
CA GLU A 237 -10.37 -17.54 12.72
C GLU A 237 -10.51 -19.01 13.19
N LYS A 238 -11.47 -19.75 12.64
CA LYS A 238 -11.70 -21.16 13.00
C LYS A 238 -10.59 -22.12 12.59
N ILE A 239 -9.79 -21.76 11.59
CA ILE A 239 -8.69 -22.61 11.08
C ILE A 239 -7.31 -22.05 11.43
N TYR A 240 -7.24 -21.00 12.25
CA TYR A 240 -5.99 -20.30 12.56
C TYR A 240 -4.92 -21.23 13.14
N ASP A 241 -5.28 -22.13 14.06
CA ASP A 241 -4.32 -23.08 14.65
C ASP A 241 -3.77 -24.06 13.61
N GLN A 242 -4.58 -24.46 12.62
CA GLN A 242 -4.14 -25.30 11.52
C GLN A 242 -3.15 -24.54 10.62
N LEU A 243 -3.46 -23.29 10.27
CA LEU A 243 -2.57 -22.45 9.46
C LEU A 243 -1.24 -22.19 10.18
N LYS A 244 -1.29 -21.90 11.48
CA LYS A 244 -0.11 -21.68 12.34
C LYS A 244 0.79 -22.91 12.45
N ALA A 245 0.21 -24.12 12.40
CA ALA A 245 0.98 -25.36 12.38
C ALA A 245 1.76 -25.56 11.06
N ILE A 246 1.36 -24.89 9.97
CA ILE A 246 2.02 -24.97 8.66
C ILE A 246 3.15 -23.95 8.56
N ALA A 247 2.88 -22.69 8.87
CA ALA A 247 3.83 -21.59 8.77
C ALA A 247 3.45 -20.42 9.69
N PRO A 248 4.39 -19.49 9.98
CA PRO A 248 4.05 -18.23 10.63
C PRO A 248 2.85 -17.57 9.93
N THR A 249 1.83 -17.21 10.70
CA THR A 249 0.55 -16.75 10.16
C THR A 249 0.21 -15.37 10.71
N ILE A 250 0.06 -14.39 9.81
CA ILE A 250 -0.39 -13.03 10.12
C ILE A 250 -1.87 -12.93 9.79
N VAL A 251 -2.67 -12.43 10.72
CA VAL A 251 -4.13 -12.36 10.59
C VAL A 251 -4.60 -10.91 10.64
N THR A 252 -5.13 -10.39 9.54
CA THR A 252 -5.74 -9.06 9.50
C THR A 252 -7.06 -9.01 10.27
N LYS A 253 -7.50 -7.80 10.63
CA LYS A 253 -8.70 -7.60 11.47
C LYS A 253 -9.98 -7.96 10.73
N ASP A 254 -10.13 -7.47 9.51
CA ASP A 254 -11.33 -7.64 8.69
C ASP A 254 -10.99 -7.61 7.19
N LEU A 255 -11.99 -7.81 6.34
CA LEU A 255 -11.87 -7.83 4.87
C LEU A 255 -11.93 -6.45 4.20
N THR A 256 -12.38 -5.44 4.91
CA THR A 256 -12.92 -4.19 4.34
C THR A 256 -11.98 -3.00 4.53
N ASP A 257 -11.15 -3.03 5.56
CA ASP A 257 -10.12 -2.01 5.82
C ASP A 257 -8.88 -2.26 4.97
N TRP A 258 -8.98 -1.92 3.69
CA TRP A 258 -7.90 -2.13 2.73
C TRP A 258 -6.63 -1.32 3.08
N GLN A 259 -6.76 -0.21 3.81
CA GLN A 259 -5.63 0.61 4.25
C GLN A 259 -4.85 -0.09 5.36
N ASP A 260 -5.53 -0.60 6.41
CA ASP A 260 -4.90 -1.42 7.46
C ASP A 260 -4.30 -2.71 6.87
N ASN A 261 -5.02 -3.37 5.94
CA ASN A 261 -4.54 -4.56 5.25
C ASN A 261 -3.28 -4.28 4.42
N LEU A 262 -3.21 -3.12 3.74
CA LEU A 262 -2.03 -2.70 2.97
C LEU A 262 -0.85 -2.44 3.91
N ASP A 263 -1.06 -1.73 5.01
CA ASP A 263 -0.01 -1.42 5.99
C ASP A 263 0.55 -2.69 6.63
N VAL A 264 -0.32 -3.64 7.01
CA VAL A 264 0.08 -4.94 7.56
C VAL A 264 0.93 -5.71 6.54
N ALA A 265 0.44 -5.87 5.31
CA ALA A 265 1.15 -6.62 4.28
C ALA A 265 2.50 -5.95 3.94
N ALA A 266 2.52 -4.63 3.79
CA ALA A 266 3.73 -3.87 3.48
C ALA A 266 4.80 -4.00 4.58
N SER A 267 4.40 -3.89 5.84
CA SER A 267 5.31 -4.03 7.00
C SER A 267 5.90 -5.44 7.12
N VAL A 268 5.09 -6.47 6.84
CA VAL A 268 5.52 -7.87 6.90
C VAL A 268 6.47 -8.20 5.74
N LEU A 269 6.16 -7.70 4.54
CA LEU A 269 6.87 -8.04 3.30
C LEU A 269 8.04 -7.09 2.97
N ASN A 270 8.33 -6.12 3.85
CA ASN A 270 9.35 -5.09 3.65
C ASN A 270 9.09 -4.27 2.36
N LYS A 271 7.86 -3.79 2.20
CA LYS A 271 7.34 -3.04 1.05
C LYS A 271 6.70 -1.71 1.45
N GLU A 272 7.07 -1.17 2.61
CA GLU A 272 6.53 0.07 3.17
C GLU A 272 6.71 1.27 2.24
N GLU A 273 7.80 1.33 1.46
CA GLU A 273 8.01 2.42 0.48
C GLU A 273 6.98 2.40 -0.66
N ILE A 274 6.60 1.21 -1.14
CA ILE A 274 5.58 1.07 -2.20
C ILE A 274 4.21 1.46 -1.65
N ALA A 275 3.87 0.98 -0.45
CA ALA A 275 2.62 1.34 0.22
C ALA A 275 2.55 2.85 0.52
N ALA A 276 3.63 3.45 1.03
CA ALA A 276 3.69 4.89 1.32
C ALA A 276 3.50 5.72 0.06
N LYS A 277 4.11 5.32 -1.06
CA LYS A 277 3.90 5.97 -2.36
C LYS A 277 2.44 5.85 -2.81
N PHE A 278 1.88 4.65 -2.78
CA PHE A 278 0.47 4.42 -3.13
C PHE A 278 -0.47 5.29 -2.28
N MET A 279 -0.24 5.35 -0.97
CA MET A 279 -1.06 6.14 -0.05
C MET A 279 -0.89 7.65 -0.23
N ALA A 280 0.29 8.13 -0.65
CA ALA A 280 0.49 9.52 -1.03
C ALA A 280 -0.33 9.85 -2.29
N ASP A 281 -0.24 9.00 -3.32
CA ASP A 281 -0.98 9.16 -4.57
C ASP A 281 -2.51 9.08 -4.33
N TRP A 282 -2.97 8.17 -3.45
CA TRP A 282 -4.35 8.07 -2.99
C TRP A 282 -4.85 9.37 -2.34
N LYS A 283 -4.11 9.91 -1.37
CA LYS A 283 -4.48 11.15 -0.67
C LYS A 283 -4.59 12.33 -1.62
N VAL A 284 -3.68 12.43 -2.60
CA VAL A 284 -3.75 13.46 -3.65
C VAL A 284 -5.03 13.30 -4.46
N LYS A 285 -5.36 12.07 -4.89
CA LYS A 285 -6.56 11.81 -5.68
C LYS A 285 -7.86 12.06 -4.90
N VAL A 286 -7.92 11.69 -3.63
CA VAL A 286 -9.05 12.00 -2.73
C VAL A 286 -9.24 13.51 -2.58
N ALA A 287 -8.15 14.27 -2.39
CA ALA A 287 -8.21 15.72 -2.30
C ALA A 287 -8.67 16.37 -3.61
N ASP A 288 -8.15 15.89 -4.76
CA ASP A 288 -8.57 16.34 -6.08
C ASP A 288 -10.07 16.09 -6.31
N PHE A 289 -10.55 14.86 -6.07
CA PHE A 289 -11.95 14.51 -6.19
C PHE A 289 -12.85 15.45 -5.36
N LYS A 290 -12.53 15.64 -4.07
CA LYS A 290 -13.29 16.53 -3.18
C LYS A 290 -13.29 17.98 -3.66
N SER A 291 -12.19 18.44 -4.24
CA SER A 291 -12.07 19.82 -4.74
C SER A 291 -12.93 20.07 -5.99
N LYS A 292 -13.07 19.06 -6.85
CA LYS A 292 -13.83 19.12 -8.10
C LYS A 292 -15.32 18.84 -7.91
N LEU A 293 -15.71 18.15 -6.82
CA LEU A 293 -17.09 17.79 -6.57
C LEU A 293 -18.01 19.03 -6.56
N ALA A 294 -19.04 19.00 -7.40
CA ALA A 294 -19.98 20.10 -7.55
C ALA A 294 -20.72 20.38 -6.24
N ALA A 295 -21.04 21.66 -5.96
CA ALA A 295 -21.69 22.06 -4.71
C ALA A 295 -23.01 21.32 -4.44
N LYS A 296 -23.76 20.97 -5.51
CA LYS A 296 -25.02 20.21 -5.43
C LYS A 296 -24.84 18.75 -4.97
N ASP A 297 -23.65 18.19 -5.09
CA ASP A 297 -23.37 16.77 -4.79
C ASP A 297 -22.55 16.61 -3.51
N LYS A 298 -22.08 17.71 -2.91
CA LYS A 298 -21.37 17.70 -1.63
C LYS A 298 -22.30 17.25 -0.51
N GLY A 299 -21.91 16.17 0.18
CA GLY A 299 -22.70 15.60 1.27
C GLY A 299 -23.95 14.84 0.81
N ALA A 300 -24.05 14.52 -0.48
CA ALA A 300 -25.14 13.69 -1.00
C ALA A 300 -25.24 12.34 -0.25
N GLU A 301 -26.47 11.86 -0.07
CA GLU A 301 -26.79 10.58 0.56
C GLU A 301 -26.57 9.43 -0.43
N ILE A 302 -25.59 8.56 -0.16
CA ILE A 302 -25.19 7.48 -1.07
C ILE A 302 -25.73 6.13 -0.59
N SER A 303 -26.58 5.50 -1.39
CA SER A 303 -27.06 4.15 -1.17
C SER A 303 -26.22 3.15 -1.96
N ILE A 304 -25.66 2.15 -1.28
CA ILE A 304 -24.88 1.07 -1.89
C ILE A 304 -25.68 -0.21 -1.74
N ILE A 305 -26.03 -0.85 -2.85
CA ILE A 305 -26.98 -1.96 -2.83
C ILE A 305 -26.50 -3.18 -3.62
N ARG A 306 -27.13 -4.31 -3.32
CA ARG A 306 -27.06 -5.54 -4.11
C ARG A 306 -28.37 -6.31 -4.04
N ILE A 307 -28.70 -7.02 -5.11
CA ILE A 307 -29.71 -8.08 -5.16
C ILE A 307 -29.04 -9.45 -4.93
N ASN A 308 -29.66 -10.26 -4.07
CA ASN A 308 -29.16 -11.56 -3.65
C ASN A 308 -29.73 -12.71 -4.52
N PRO A 309 -29.11 -13.90 -4.50
CA PRO A 309 -29.60 -15.10 -5.19
C PRO A 309 -31.00 -15.54 -4.77
N ASN A 310 -31.42 -15.22 -3.55
CA ASN A 310 -32.77 -15.51 -3.05
C ASN A 310 -33.82 -14.44 -3.44
N GLY A 311 -33.47 -13.50 -4.31
CA GLY A 311 -34.34 -12.42 -4.78
C GLY A 311 -34.52 -11.24 -3.81
N SER A 312 -34.02 -11.31 -2.58
CA SER A 312 -34.00 -10.15 -1.66
C SER A 312 -32.95 -9.11 -2.07
N ALA A 313 -33.13 -7.87 -1.63
CA ALA A 313 -32.14 -6.81 -1.77
C ALA A 313 -31.41 -6.53 -0.44
N ARG A 314 -30.25 -5.87 -0.53
CA ARG A 314 -29.50 -5.35 0.61
C ARG A 314 -29.05 -3.92 0.36
N ALA A 315 -29.03 -3.12 1.42
CA ALA A 315 -28.29 -1.86 1.48
C ALA A 315 -27.15 -1.96 2.51
N TYR A 316 -26.03 -1.28 2.24
CA TYR A 316 -24.79 -1.39 3.00
C TYR A 316 -24.38 -0.06 3.62
N ASN A 317 -24.43 0.02 4.95
CA ASN A 317 -23.91 1.12 5.78
C ASN A 317 -22.53 0.77 6.37
N THR A 318 -21.83 -0.18 5.75
CA THR A 318 -20.51 -0.67 6.15
C THR A 318 -19.80 -1.25 4.94
N GLY A 319 -18.57 -1.68 5.13
CA GLY A 319 -17.80 -2.37 4.11
C GLY A 319 -16.95 -1.47 3.22
N PHE A 320 -16.39 -2.07 2.18
CA PHE A 320 -15.33 -1.49 1.36
C PHE A 320 -15.73 -0.18 0.67
N ALA A 321 -16.76 -0.23 -0.19
CA ALA A 321 -17.24 0.96 -0.90
C ALA A 321 -17.76 2.04 0.06
N TYR A 322 -18.48 1.62 1.11
CA TYR A 322 -18.99 2.54 2.13
C TYR A 322 -17.87 3.37 2.77
N LYS A 323 -16.78 2.72 3.22
CA LYS A 323 -15.64 3.41 3.83
C LYS A 323 -15.00 4.43 2.87
N ILE A 324 -14.92 4.12 1.57
CA ILE A 324 -14.41 5.06 0.55
C ILE A 324 -15.36 6.26 0.40
N PHE A 325 -16.68 6.06 0.33
CA PHE A 325 -17.63 7.18 0.29
C PHE A 325 -17.58 8.05 1.55
N GLN A 326 -17.43 7.45 2.73
CA GLN A 326 -17.24 8.20 3.98
C GLN A 326 -15.95 9.02 3.95
N GLU A 327 -14.84 8.44 3.47
CA GLU A 327 -13.58 9.19 3.29
C GLU A 327 -13.76 10.37 2.33
N LEU A 328 -14.55 10.22 1.27
CA LEU A 328 -14.87 11.28 0.30
C LEU A 328 -15.84 12.34 0.84
N GLY A 329 -16.46 12.12 2.00
CA GLY A 329 -17.34 13.08 2.68
C GLY A 329 -18.80 13.00 2.27
N PHE A 330 -19.23 11.88 1.69
CA PHE A 330 -20.64 11.62 1.41
C PHE A 330 -21.38 11.14 2.65
N ALA A 331 -22.70 11.32 2.65
CA ALA A 331 -23.57 10.92 3.76
C ALA A 331 -24.21 9.55 3.52
N THR A 332 -24.60 8.91 4.61
CA THR A 332 -25.44 7.70 4.59
C THR A 332 -26.91 8.11 4.58
N PRO A 333 -27.78 7.49 3.76
CA PRO A 333 -29.20 7.84 3.71
C PRO A 333 -29.87 7.80 5.09
N LYS A 334 -30.65 8.83 5.42
CA LYS A 334 -31.28 8.94 6.76
C LYS A 334 -32.21 7.78 7.08
N ALA A 335 -32.96 7.32 6.08
CA ALA A 335 -33.84 6.15 6.21
C ALA A 335 -33.06 4.89 6.56
N GLN A 336 -31.84 4.74 6.01
CA GLN A 336 -30.95 3.63 6.31
C GLN A 336 -30.37 3.76 7.72
N LEU A 337 -29.90 4.95 8.12
CA LEU A 337 -29.40 5.20 9.47
C LEU A 337 -30.45 4.94 10.57
N ALA A 338 -31.72 5.26 10.31
CA ALA A 338 -32.82 5.05 11.25
C ALA A 338 -33.01 3.56 11.62
N THR A 339 -32.60 2.63 10.76
CA THR A 339 -32.64 1.18 11.04
C THR A 339 -31.63 0.75 12.10
N LYS A 340 -30.55 1.53 12.31
CA LYS A 340 -29.39 1.18 13.14
C LYS A 340 -28.70 -0.12 12.73
N GLN A 341 -28.86 -0.55 11.48
CA GLN A 341 -28.24 -1.74 10.92
C GLN A 341 -27.07 -1.38 10.00
N GLU A 342 -25.99 -2.17 10.08
CA GLU A 342 -24.86 -2.06 9.17
C GLU A 342 -25.16 -2.65 7.78
N ILE A 343 -25.93 -3.74 7.75
CA ILE A 343 -26.45 -4.35 6.52
C ILE A 343 -27.96 -4.47 6.67
N ILE A 344 -28.70 -3.78 5.82
CA ILE A 344 -30.17 -3.76 5.83
C ILE A 344 -30.65 -4.80 4.82
N ASN A 345 -31.33 -5.84 5.30
CA ASN A 345 -31.99 -6.81 4.42
C ASN A 345 -33.37 -6.27 4.02
N VAL A 346 -33.59 -6.10 2.72
CA VAL A 346 -34.85 -5.62 2.14
C VAL A 346 -35.52 -6.80 1.45
N THR A 347 -36.48 -7.41 2.13
CA THR A 347 -37.04 -8.71 1.73
C THR A 347 -38.29 -8.60 0.86
N SER A 348 -38.90 -7.42 0.79
CA SER A 348 -40.04 -7.17 -0.08
C SER A 348 -39.98 -5.78 -0.73
N LYS A 349 -40.66 -5.62 -1.87
CA LYS A 349 -40.63 -4.40 -2.69
C LYS A 349 -41.32 -3.22 -1.99
N GLU A 350 -42.19 -3.48 -1.02
CA GLU A 350 -42.82 -2.48 -0.17
C GLU A 350 -41.80 -1.73 0.69
N GLN A 351 -40.64 -2.34 0.97
CA GLN A 351 -39.54 -1.74 1.72
C GLN A 351 -38.51 -1.03 0.81
N VAL A 352 -38.77 -0.90 -0.49
CA VAL A 352 -37.78 -0.40 -1.47
C VAL A 352 -37.24 0.99 -1.17
N SER A 353 -37.98 1.83 -0.43
CA SER A 353 -37.51 3.14 0.02
C SER A 353 -36.26 3.07 0.90
N LEU A 354 -35.98 1.93 1.55
CA LEU A 354 -34.72 1.69 2.27
C LEU A 354 -33.51 1.57 1.34
N LEU A 355 -33.71 1.34 0.05
CA LEU A 355 -32.66 1.30 -0.96
C LEU A 355 -32.39 2.68 -1.59
N ASP A 356 -33.19 3.70 -1.27
CA ASP A 356 -33.06 5.03 -1.87
C ASP A 356 -31.89 5.85 -1.30
N GLY A 357 -31.57 6.92 -2.01
CA GLY A 357 -30.62 7.96 -1.64
C GLY A 357 -30.65 9.07 -2.69
N ASP A 358 -29.72 10.03 -2.60
CA ASP A 358 -29.47 10.95 -3.72
C ASP A 358 -28.85 10.20 -4.91
N TYR A 359 -28.08 9.15 -4.60
CA TYR A 359 -27.46 8.24 -5.56
C TYR A 359 -27.64 6.79 -5.11
N ILE A 360 -27.85 5.89 -6.06
CA ILE A 360 -27.86 4.44 -5.82
C ILE A 360 -26.77 3.80 -6.67
N PHE A 361 -25.80 3.17 -6.02
CA PHE A 361 -24.78 2.34 -6.67
C PHE A 361 -25.08 0.86 -6.42
N ASP A 362 -25.32 0.13 -7.50
CA ASP A 362 -25.74 -1.26 -7.47
C ASP A 362 -24.64 -2.17 -8.01
N PHE A 363 -24.00 -2.90 -7.10
CA PHE A 363 -22.92 -3.84 -7.42
C PHE A 363 -23.44 -5.28 -7.61
N THR A 364 -24.72 -5.46 -7.91
CA THR A 364 -25.28 -6.77 -8.21
C THR A 364 -24.52 -7.44 -9.36
N THR A 365 -23.96 -8.60 -9.06
CA THR A 365 -23.32 -9.49 -10.03
C THR A 365 -23.92 -10.88 -9.93
N ASP A 366 -23.76 -11.62 -11.00
CA ASP A 366 -24.09 -13.03 -11.08
C ASP A 366 -22.83 -13.88 -10.83
N TRP A 367 -22.70 -14.37 -9.60
CA TRP A 367 -21.61 -15.23 -9.09
C TRP A 367 -21.74 -16.65 -9.62
N ASP A 368 -22.98 -17.12 -9.77
CA ASP A 368 -23.30 -18.49 -10.16
C ASP A 368 -23.31 -18.66 -11.69
N GLY A 369 -23.50 -17.56 -12.43
CA GLY A 369 -23.46 -17.52 -13.89
C GLY A 369 -24.71 -18.09 -14.56
N ASP A 370 -25.78 -18.34 -13.79
CA ASP A 370 -27.04 -18.93 -14.26
C ASP A 370 -28.08 -17.87 -14.69
N GLY A 371 -27.77 -16.58 -14.50
CA GLY A 371 -28.61 -15.43 -14.84
C GLY A 371 -29.74 -15.14 -13.85
N ALA A 372 -29.95 -15.97 -12.81
CA ALA A 372 -31.09 -15.84 -11.90
C ALA A 372 -31.07 -14.50 -11.14
N ILE A 373 -29.89 -14.06 -10.72
CA ILE A 373 -29.73 -12.81 -9.97
C ILE A 373 -30.11 -11.60 -10.82
N PHE A 374 -29.73 -11.59 -12.10
CA PHE A 374 -30.09 -10.49 -13.00
C PHE A 374 -31.57 -10.49 -13.33
N LYS A 375 -32.24 -11.66 -13.35
CA LYS A 375 -33.70 -11.72 -13.42
C LYS A 375 -34.32 -11.03 -12.21
N TYR A 376 -33.90 -11.37 -10.98
CA TYR A 376 -34.42 -10.70 -9.79
C TYR A 376 -34.13 -9.20 -9.77
N GLN A 377 -32.92 -8.80 -10.15
CA GLN A 377 -32.57 -7.38 -10.29
C GLN A 377 -33.52 -6.66 -11.25
N LYS A 378 -33.86 -7.30 -12.38
CA LYS A 378 -34.84 -6.77 -13.32
C LYS A 378 -36.23 -6.65 -12.68
N GLU A 379 -36.68 -7.65 -11.93
CA GLU A 379 -37.98 -7.61 -11.24
C GLU A 379 -38.08 -6.49 -10.19
N TRP A 380 -36.98 -6.15 -9.51
CA TRP A 380 -36.90 -4.99 -8.62
C TRP A 380 -37.00 -3.69 -9.41
N THR A 381 -36.11 -3.54 -10.40
CA THR A 381 -35.96 -2.30 -11.19
C THR A 381 -37.15 -1.98 -12.11
N ASP A 382 -37.92 -2.99 -12.55
CA ASP A 382 -39.13 -2.82 -13.34
C ASP A 382 -40.34 -2.36 -12.50
N SER A 383 -40.29 -2.55 -11.17
CA SER A 383 -41.45 -2.32 -10.30
C SER A 383 -41.85 -0.84 -10.22
N PRO A 384 -43.15 -0.52 -10.07
CA PRO A 384 -43.60 0.87 -9.91
C PRO A 384 -42.99 1.57 -8.69
N LEU A 385 -42.77 0.84 -7.59
CA LEU A 385 -42.19 1.39 -6.37
C LEU A 385 -40.73 1.81 -6.59
N TRP A 386 -39.95 1.01 -7.33
CA TRP A 386 -38.59 1.36 -7.71
C TRP A 386 -38.54 2.62 -8.59
N LYS A 387 -39.42 2.73 -9.57
CA LYS A 387 -39.49 3.90 -10.47
C LYS A 387 -39.84 5.20 -9.74
N ASN A 388 -40.37 5.11 -8.52
CA ASN A 388 -40.70 6.26 -7.69
C ASN A 388 -39.58 6.72 -6.75
N LEU A 389 -38.46 5.97 -6.67
CA LEU A 389 -37.29 6.36 -5.88
C LEU A 389 -36.68 7.67 -6.41
N ASP A 390 -36.18 8.50 -5.51
CA ASP A 390 -35.65 9.83 -5.84
C ASP A 390 -34.40 9.72 -6.72
N ALA A 391 -33.44 8.85 -6.39
CA ALA A 391 -32.28 8.63 -7.25
C ALA A 391 -32.69 8.16 -8.66
N VAL A 392 -33.71 7.30 -8.78
CA VAL A 392 -34.16 6.74 -10.07
C VAL A 392 -34.82 7.82 -10.93
N LYS A 393 -35.74 8.62 -10.35
CA LYS A 393 -36.36 9.76 -11.05
C LYS A 393 -35.32 10.78 -11.51
N ASN A 394 -34.27 10.97 -10.72
CA ASN A 394 -33.16 11.87 -11.01
C ASN A 394 -32.06 11.26 -11.90
N LYS A 395 -32.25 10.03 -12.42
CA LYS A 395 -31.27 9.32 -13.27
C LYS A 395 -29.90 9.09 -12.60
N LYS A 396 -29.89 8.94 -11.27
CA LYS A 396 -28.71 8.69 -10.42
C LYS A 396 -28.67 7.27 -9.85
N TYR A 397 -29.23 6.31 -10.60
CA TYR A 397 -29.05 4.88 -10.36
C TYR A 397 -27.98 4.33 -11.31
N TYR A 398 -26.95 3.73 -10.75
CA TYR A 398 -25.80 3.23 -11.50
C TYR A 398 -25.51 1.77 -11.15
N LYS A 399 -25.52 0.91 -12.18
CA LYS A 399 -24.93 -0.43 -12.07
C LYS A 399 -23.42 -0.29 -12.19
N VAL A 400 -22.70 -0.87 -11.23
CA VAL A 400 -21.25 -0.74 -11.09
C VAL A 400 -20.54 -2.09 -11.14
N ASN A 401 -19.23 -2.07 -11.35
CA ASN A 401 -18.43 -3.29 -11.39
C ASN A 401 -18.27 -3.89 -9.98
N ALA A 402 -18.85 -5.06 -9.74
CA ALA A 402 -18.81 -5.71 -8.43
C ALA A 402 -17.39 -6.07 -7.95
N VAL A 403 -16.45 -6.31 -8.88
CA VAL A 403 -15.05 -6.63 -8.54
C VAL A 403 -14.38 -5.44 -7.85
N SER A 404 -14.39 -4.26 -8.47
CA SER A 404 -13.76 -3.06 -7.91
C SER A 404 -14.55 -2.47 -6.74
N TRP A 405 -15.88 -2.63 -6.71
CA TRP A 405 -16.74 -2.01 -5.69
C TRP A 405 -16.94 -2.86 -4.43
N ASN A 406 -16.65 -4.17 -4.46
CA ASN A 406 -16.84 -5.02 -3.28
C ASN A 406 -15.98 -6.29 -3.23
N LEU A 407 -15.92 -7.07 -4.33
CA LEU A 407 -15.41 -8.45 -4.26
C LEU A 407 -13.89 -8.57 -4.20
N SER A 408 -13.15 -7.59 -4.71
CA SER A 408 -11.70 -7.55 -4.54
C SER A 408 -11.32 -7.04 -3.15
N GLY A 409 -11.81 -5.86 -2.76
CA GLY A 409 -11.60 -5.32 -1.42
C GLY A 409 -10.14 -4.91 -1.09
N GLY A 410 -9.30 -4.71 -2.11
CA GLY A 410 -7.90 -4.32 -1.96
C GLY A 410 -7.60 -2.89 -2.41
N ALA A 411 -6.31 -2.52 -2.33
CA ALA A 411 -5.85 -1.16 -2.61
C ALA A 411 -5.99 -0.79 -4.10
N MET A 412 -5.66 -1.71 -5.02
CA MET A 412 -5.83 -1.46 -6.45
C MET A 412 -7.30 -1.33 -6.82
N ALA A 413 -8.18 -2.16 -6.25
CA ALA A 413 -9.63 -2.02 -6.38
C ALA A 413 -10.14 -0.67 -5.85
N ALA A 414 -9.58 -0.16 -4.74
CA ALA A 414 -9.99 1.14 -4.18
C ALA A 414 -9.66 2.27 -5.16
N LYS A 415 -8.48 2.20 -5.77
CA LYS A 415 -8.10 3.13 -6.84
C LYS A 415 -9.05 3.04 -8.03
N LEU A 416 -9.39 1.83 -8.49
CA LEU A 416 -10.32 1.63 -9.61
C LEU A 416 -11.72 2.18 -9.30
N MET A 417 -12.23 1.93 -8.10
CA MET A 417 -13.50 2.50 -7.65
C MET A 417 -13.43 4.04 -7.63
N LEU A 418 -12.36 4.62 -7.09
CA LEU A 418 -12.21 6.08 -7.11
C LEU A 418 -12.08 6.63 -8.54
N ASP A 419 -11.43 5.90 -9.47
CA ASP A 419 -11.40 6.25 -10.89
C ASP A 419 -12.84 6.23 -11.49
N ASP A 420 -13.66 5.22 -11.20
CA ASP A 420 -15.07 5.14 -11.63
C ASP A 420 -15.89 6.34 -11.12
N LEU A 421 -15.65 6.79 -9.89
CA LEU A 421 -16.39 7.92 -9.32
C LEU A 421 -16.16 9.23 -10.08
N TYR A 422 -15.00 9.44 -10.72
CA TYR A 422 -14.82 10.62 -11.58
C TYR A 422 -15.80 10.61 -12.76
N PHE A 423 -16.10 9.43 -13.31
CA PHE A 423 -17.11 9.29 -14.36
C PHE A 423 -18.52 9.54 -13.83
N TYR A 424 -18.93 8.89 -12.73
CA TYR A 424 -20.31 9.00 -12.23
C TYR A 424 -20.69 10.37 -11.66
N PHE A 425 -19.71 11.20 -11.32
CA PHE A 425 -19.90 12.57 -10.85
C PHE A 425 -19.48 13.63 -11.88
N ASP A 426 -19.19 13.24 -13.13
CA ASP A 426 -18.82 14.15 -14.22
C ASP A 426 -17.61 15.07 -13.88
N LEU A 427 -16.55 14.51 -13.31
CA LEU A 427 -15.37 15.24 -12.80
C LEU A 427 -14.13 15.16 -13.71
N ASN A 428 -14.27 14.58 -14.91
CA ASN A 428 -13.19 14.39 -15.87
C ASN A 428 -12.87 15.62 -16.70
#